data_AF-A0AAW2HMA6-F1
#
_entry.id   AF-A0AAW2HMA6-F1
#
_cell.length_a   1.000
_cell.length_b   1.000
_cell.length_c   1.000
_cell.angle_alpha   90.00
_cell.angle_beta   90.00
_cell.angle_gamma   90.00
#
_symmetry.space_group_name_H-M   'P 1'
#
loop_
_entity.id
_entity.type
_entity.pdbx_description
1 polymer ?
#
loop_
_entity_poly.entity_id
_entity_poly.type
_entity_poly.pdbx_seq_one_letter_code
_entity_poly.pdbx_strand_id
1 'polypeptide(L)'
;MQIQEDANLASKQAKETKPKRPKGYWFPYQFKYVAWALVIILYILSNILLALYGLTFGLIKCYIWFTAVLFSIMMGLIIVQPIKIIVMSFFITRVLRVTPQLIRKRARHDILENPFEEKKALVAFNVRLHNSPYYAPLPRYKLETRAENIKFHMEQRKLSINLFFFLLFTLVLIYIVMINAPWANYYSTEVVRNMVVHGYYTQTIPFTEVNSYDQFIEYLNETLFPVLYGTPESLAGYRHDDYHRDKRETRNSTGHPTRLNYTHAWDEESMKEARRRFLRHDDHVHQFVGVKDRSWTMDFAIKLIGKPRIRQLRVKNNTCAGTSYIVPRLNLCFSVFTMATEEKGDFNLWWDGDADKSLTPKERKPWSYTDPWESGATFLVAKHSTYPAGGYILDLAKNINDSIIVLNYMDAFQWINAGTRAIIIEFTLYCVNVNLFNIVHLIAEKTASGFIVPSYQIETHRFVFLAGELETFSILMTFSFYMMLICYLLRECNRIKRTSFLSYICRFGHRRN
;
A
#
# COMPACT_ATOMS: atom_id res chain seq x y z
N MET A 1 -18.70 73.81 -52.69
CA MET A 1 -17.30 73.65 -53.14
C MET A 1 -16.32 73.82 -51.99
N GLN A 2 -16.43 74.85 -51.13
CA GLN A 2 -15.59 75.04 -49.93
C GLN A 2 -15.44 73.79 -49.03
N ILE A 3 -16.54 73.09 -48.71
CA ILE A 3 -16.53 71.92 -47.80
C ILE A 3 -15.70 70.75 -48.36
N GLN A 4 -15.64 70.60 -49.69
CA GLN A 4 -14.86 69.55 -50.35
C GLN A 4 -13.37 69.90 -50.39
N GLU A 5 -13.05 71.19 -50.51
CA GLU A 5 -11.67 71.70 -50.42
C GLU A 5 -11.13 71.59 -48.99
N ASP A 6 -11.92 71.93 -47.98
CA ASP A 6 -11.51 71.80 -46.57
C ASP A 6 -11.34 70.33 -46.16
N ALA A 7 -12.18 69.42 -46.66
CA ALA A 7 -12.01 67.97 -46.47
C ALA A 7 -10.76 67.42 -47.18
N ASN A 8 -10.43 67.95 -48.36
CA ASN A 8 -9.22 67.57 -49.09
C ASN A 8 -7.95 68.16 -48.45
N LEU A 9 -8.01 69.35 -47.86
CA LEU A 9 -6.92 69.98 -47.12
C LEU A 9 -6.67 69.24 -45.78
N ALA A 10 -7.74 68.90 -45.05
CA ALA A 10 -7.67 68.10 -43.84
C ALA A 10 -7.15 66.67 -44.09
N SER A 11 -7.53 66.04 -45.21
CA SER A 11 -7.02 64.71 -45.57
C SER A 11 -5.54 64.73 -46.04
N LYS A 12 -5.07 65.83 -46.62
CA LYS A 12 -3.65 66.07 -46.92
C LYS A 12 -2.84 66.28 -45.63
N GLN A 13 -3.32 67.10 -44.70
CA GLN A 13 -2.67 67.33 -43.40
C GLN A 13 -2.66 66.07 -42.52
N ALA A 14 -3.70 65.20 -42.61
CA ALA A 14 -3.74 63.91 -41.92
C ALA A 14 -2.82 62.83 -42.56
N LYS A 15 -2.44 62.98 -43.84
CA LYS A 15 -1.45 62.11 -44.50
C LYS A 15 -0.01 62.51 -44.17
N GLU A 16 0.27 63.80 -43.97
CA GLU A 16 1.61 64.30 -43.62
C GLU A 16 1.97 64.12 -42.13
N THR A 17 0.98 64.03 -41.24
CA THR A 17 1.18 63.86 -39.79
C THR A 17 1.17 62.40 -39.30
N LYS A 18 1.42 61.41 -40.17
CA LYS A 18 1.67 60.04 -39.71
C LYS A 18 3.08 59.96 -39.12
N PRO A 19 3.25 59.71 -37.80
CA PRO A 19 4.57 59.56 -37.22
C PRO A 19 5.25 58.33 -37.85
N LYS A 20 6.40 58.55 -38.52
CA LYS A 20 7.29 57.45 -38.92
C LYS A 20 7.66 56.68 -37.65
N ARG A 21 7.25 55.40 -37.59
CA ARG A 21 7.64 54.50 -36.49
C ARG A 21 9.17 54.50 -36.41
N PRO A 22 9.78 54.66 -35.22
CA PRO A 22 11.22 54.51 -35.11
C PRO A 22 11.57 53.11 -35.61
N LYS A 23 12.41 53.02 -36.64
CA LYS A 23 13.03 51.76 -37.06
C LYS A 23 14.00 51.36 -35.94
N GLY A 24 13.47 50.73 -34.90
CA GLY A 24 14.29 50.00 -33.96
C GLY A 24 14.96 48.87 -34.71
N TYR A 25 16.28 48.77 -34.65
CA TYR A 25 17.04 47.64 -35.16
C TYR A 25 16.49 46.36 -34.51
N TRP A 26 15.68 45.62 -35.26
CA TRP A 26 15.19 44.31 -34.87
C TRP A 26 15.92 43.30 -35.76
N PHE A 27 16.60 42.35 -35.13
CA PHE A 27 17.25 41.23 -35.79
C PHE A 27 16.33 40.60 -36.86
N PRO A 28 16.91 40.04 -37.96
CA PRO A 28 16.12 39.41 -39.01
C PRO A 28 15.14 38.39 -38.45
N TYR A 29 13.95 38.27 -39.04
CA TYR A 29 12.88 37.37 -38.57
C TYR A 29 13.35 35.91 -38.41
N GLN A 30 14.32 35.49 -39.23
CA GLN A 30 14.95 34.16 -39.18
C GLN A 30 15.65 33.87 -37.83
N PHE A 31 16.17 34.90 -37.15
CA PHE A 31 16.87 34.77 -35.88
C PHE A 31 15.96 34.29 -34.74
N LYS A 32 14.63 34.49 -34.87
CA LYS A 32 13.63 33.95 -33.94
C LYS A 32 13.63 32.42 -33.96
N TYR A 33 13.67 31.80 -35.13
CA TYR A 33 13.67 30.34 -35.25
C TYR A 33 14.98 29.75 -34.73
N VAL A 34 16.10 30.42 -35.00
CA VAL A 34 17.41 30.02 -34.45
C VAL A 34 17.40 30.07 -32.93
N ALA A 35 16.83 31.11 -32.33
CA ALA A 35 16.72 31.21 -30.87
C ALA A 35 15.84 30.10 -30.26
N TRP A 36 14.68 29.79 -30.87
CA TRP A 36 13.83 28.68 -30.41
C TRP A 36 14.50 27.33 -30.57
N ALA A 37 15.18 27.09 -31.69
CA ALA A 37 15.92 25.85 -31.92
C ALA A 37 17.04 25.69 -30.87
N LEU A 38 17.79 26.76 -30.57
CA LEU A 38 18.84 26.73 -29.56
C LEU A 38 18.28 26.42 -28.16
N VAL A 39 17.16 27.03 -27.77
CA VAL A 39 16.49 26.72 -26.48
C VAL A 39 16.07 25.26 -26.40
N ILE A 40 15.50 24.71 -27.47
CA ILE A 40 15.10 23.30 -27.53
C ILE A 40 16.33 22.39 -27.42
N ILE A 41 17.40 22.67 -28.15
CA ILE A 41 18.64 21.89 -28.12
C ILE A 41 19.26 21.92 -26.72
N LEU A 42 19.37 23.09 -26.09
CA LEU A 42 19.89 23.21 -24.72
C LEU A 42 19.02 22.46 -23.71
N TYR A 43 17.69 22.52 -23.85
CA TYR A 43 16.79 21.76 -23.00
C TYR A 43 17.00 20.25 -23.15
N ILE A 44 17.04 19.74 -24.38
CA ILE A 44 17.27 18.32 -24.65
C ILE A 44 18.62 17.87 -24.10
N LEU A 45 19.69 18.61 -24.39
CA LEU A 45 21.04 18.33 -23.88
C LEU A 45 21.07 18.30 -22.35
N SER A 46 20.41 19.26 -21.70
CA SER A 46 20.32 19.29 -20.23
C SER A 46 19.59 18.08 -19.66
N ASN A 47 18.51 17.61 -20.29
CA ASN A 47 17.77 16.42 -19.83
C ASN A 47 18.59 15.14 -20.05
N ILE A 48 19.29 15.02 -21.18
CA ILE A 48 20.16 13.87 -21.46
C ILE A 48 21.30 13.81 -20.44
N LEU A 49 21.98 14.93 -20.18
CA LEU A 49 23.04 14.99 -19.17
C LEU A 49 22.51 14.65 -17.78
N LEU A 50 21.33 15.16 -17.42
CA LEU A 50 20.71 14.85 -16.14
C LEU A 50 20.38 13.37 -16.00
N ALA A 51 19.82 12.74 -17.04
CA ALA A 51 19.51 11.32 -17.04
C ALA A 51 20.77 10.46 -16.92
N LEU A 52 21.80 10.73 -17.74
CA LEU A 52 23.06 10.00 -17.72
C LEU A 52 23.76 10.11 -16.36
N TYR A 53 23.77 11.30 -15.76
CA TYR A 53 24.36 11.51 -14.44
C TYR A 53 23.52 10.84 -13.34
N GLY A 54 22.18 10.90 -13.46
CA GLY A 54 21.25 10.24 -12.54
C GLY A 54 21.39 8.71 -12.49
N LEU A 55 21.79 8.07 -13.59
CA LEU A 55 22.05 6.62 -13.63
C LEU A 55 23.27 6.18 -12.80
N THR A 56 24.19 7.10 -12.49
CA THR A 56 25.38 6.81 -11.67
C THR A 56 25.10 6.86 -10.17
N PHE A 57 23.92 7.33 -9.78
CA PHE A 57 23.57 7.56 -8.39
C PHE A 57 22.90 6.34 -7.74
N GLY A 58 23.33 6.01 -6.53
CA GLY A 58 22.59 5.11 -5.64
C GLY A 58 21.33 5.77 -5.09
N LEU A 59 20.36 4.96 -4.65
CA LEU A 59 19.03 5.41 -4.20
C LEU A 59 19.07 6.60 -3.23
N ILE A 60 19.92 6.55 -2.20
CA ILE A 60 20.03 7.62 -1.19
C ILE A 60 20.44 8.97 -1.82
N LYS A 61 21.37 8.97 -2.78
CA LYS A 61 21.82 10.20 -3.46
C LYS A 61 20.72 10.76 -4.37
N CYS A 62 19.96 9.90 -5.04
CA CYS A 62 18.82 10.32 -5.85
C CYS A 62 17.77 11.05 -5.02
N TYR A 63 17.46 10.56 -3.81
CA TYR A 63 16.50 11.22 -2.92
C TYR A 63 16.96 12.61 -2.47
N ILE A 64 18.21 12.76 -2.02
CA ILE A 64 18.77 14.06 -1.62
C ILE A 64 18.77 15.05 -2.80
N TRP A 65 19.11 14.56 -3.99
CA TRP A 65 19.08 15.39 -5.19
C TRP A 65 17.66 15.83 -5.54
N PHE A 66 16.68 14.92 -5.44
CA PHE A 66 15.28 15.23 -5.68
C PHE A 66 14.71 16.26 -4.67
N THR A 67 15.03 16.12 -3.38
CA THR A 67 14.60 17.09 -2.36
C THR A 67 15.21 18.47 -2.58
N ALA A 68 16.49 18.54 -2.99
CA ALA A 68 17.14 19.79 -3.37
C ALA A 68 16.47 20.46 -4.58
N VAL A 69 16.07 19.68 -5.60
CA VAL A 69 15.33 20.19 -6.77
C VAL A 69 13.95 20.71 -6.37
N LEU A 70 13.20 19.97 -5.55
CA LEU A 70 11.91 20.41 -5.03
C LEU A 70 12.03 21.72 -4.26
N PHE A 71 13.00 21.81 -3.36
CA PHE A 71 13.27 23.04 -2.60
C PHE A 71 13.65 24.21 -3.52
N SER A 72 14.48 23.97 -4.53
CA SER A 72 14.85 24.98 -5.53
C SER A 72 13.63 25.47 -6.33
N ILE A 73 12.69 24.59 -6.67
CA ILE A 73 11.45 24.97 -7.36
C ILE A 73 10.58 25.84 -6.45
N MET A 74 10.42 25.47 -5.18
CA MET A 74 9.64 26.25 -4.21
C MET A 74 10.24 27.64 -3.97
N MET A 75 11.55 27.72 -3.74
CA MET A 75 12.28 28.98 -3.62
C MET A 75 12.14 29.83 -4.89
N GLY A 76 12.19 29.18 -6.06
CA GLY A 76 11.99 29.82 -7.36
C GLY A 76 10.62 30.50 -7.49
N LEU A 77 9.54 29.78 -7.16
CA LEU A 77 8.15 30.24 -7.29
C LEU A 77 7.79 31.31 -6.25
N ILE A 78 8.17 31.10 -4.99
CA ILE A 78 7.75 31.95 -3.86
C ILE A 78 8.62 33.20 -3.75
N ILE A 79 9.92 33.09 -4.02
CA ILE A 79 10.88 34.15 -3.70
C ILE A 79 11.46 34.77 -4.97
N VAL A 80 12.10 33.96 -5.82
CA VAL A 80 12.89 34.47 -6.95
C VAL A 80 12.00 35.15 -7.99
N GLN A 81 10.85 34.56 -8.33
CA GLN A 81 9.95 35.13 -9.33
C GLN A 81 9.37 36.50 -8.92
N PRO A 82 8.79 36.68 -7.71
CA PRO A 82 8.34 38.00 -7.26
C PRO A 82 9.46 39.04 -7.19
N ILE A 83 10.62 38.67 -6.64
CA ILE A 83 11.78 39.59 -6.59
C ILE A 83 12.21 39.99 -7.99
N LYS A 84 12.28 39.04 -8.94
CA LYS A 84 12.63 39.32 -10.33
C LYS A 84 11.64 40.28 -10.99
N ILE A 85 10.34 40.12 -10.72
CA ILE A 85 9.30 41.04 -11.22
C ILE A 85 9.51 42.45 -10.65
N ILE A 86 9.80 42.58 -9.35
CA ILE A 86 10.06 43.87 -8.69
C ILE A 86 11.30 44.52 -9.28
N VAL A 87 12.40 43.78 -9.42
CA VAL A 87 13.67 44.27 -9.98
C VAL A 87 13.50 44.69 -11.43
N MET A 88 12.83 43.88 -12.26
CA MET A 88 12.54 44.23 -13.65
C MET A 88 11.64 45.46 -13.73
N SER A 89 10.61 45.57 -12.88
CA SER A 89 9.74 46.74 -12.83
C SER A 89 10.49 48.00 -12.45
N PHE A 90 11.40 47.91 -11.48
CA PHE A 90 12.29 49.01 -11.08
C PHE A 90 13.28 49.38 -12.19
N PHE A 91 13.91 48.39 -12.83
CA PHE A 91 14.84 48.57 -13.93
C PHE A 91 14.16 49.24 -15.13
N ILE A 92 12.98 48.77 -15.54
CA ILE A 92 12.17 49.38 -16.59
C ILE A 92 11.79 50.82 -16.18
N THR A 93 11.45 51.05 -14.91
CA THR A 93 11.10 52.38 -14.39
C THR A 93 12.29 53.34 -14.29
N ARG A 94 13.55 52.86 -14.28
CA ARG A 94 14.77 53.66 -14.12
C ARG A 94 15.57 53.81 -15.42
N VAL A 95 15.82 52.71 -16.14
CA VAL A 95 16.66 52.65 -17.35
C VAL A 95 15.85 52.94 -18.60
N LEU A 96 14.66 52.36 -18.72
CA LEU A 96 13.77 52.67 -19.84
C LEU A 96 13.04 54.00 -19.66
N ARG A 97 13.41 54.88 -18.69
CA ARG A 97 12.82 56.23 -18.52
C ARG A 97 12.81 57.08 -19.80
N VAL A 98 13.62 56.77 -20.79
CA VAL A 98 13.59 57.45 -22.10
C VAL A 98 12.29 57.16 -22.89
N THR A 99 11.68 55.98 -22.73
CA THR A 99 10.45 55.58 -23.43
C THR A 99 9.15 56.12 -22.80
N PRO A 100 8.95 56.16 -21.47
CA PRO A 100 7.80 56.80 -20.87
C PRO A 100 7.93 58.32 -20.91
N GLN A 101 9.10 58.97 -21.07
CA GLN A 101 9.14 60.43 -21.24
C GLN A 101 8.56 60.88 -22.59
N LEU A 102 8.69 60.08 -23.66
CA LEU A 102 8.08 60.35 -24.95
C LEU A 102 6.57 60.03 -24.96
N ILE A 103 6.16 58.92 -24.33
CA ILE A 103 4.75 58.57 -24.14
C ILE A 103 4.07 59.56 -23.17
N ARG A 104 4.78 60.00 -22.12
CA ARG A 104 4.33 60.98 -21.13
C ARG A 104 4.37 62.39 -21.66
N LYS A 105 5.25 62.79 -22.58
CA LYS A 105 5.17 64.11 -23.26
C LYS A 105 4.01 64.16 -24.25
N ARG A 106 3.74 63.06 -24.96
CA ARG A 106 2.52 62.93 -25.79
C ARG A 106 1.25 62.92 -24.93
N ALA A 107 1.25 62.23 -23.79
CA ALA A 107 0.14 62.27 -22.85
C ALA A 107 0.05 63.59 -22.04
N ARG A 108 1.16 64.29 -21.75
CA ARG A 108 1.14 65.57 -21.00
C ARG A 108 0.54 66.71 -21.81
N HIS A 109 0.62 66.64 -23.15
CA HIS A 109 0.00 67.64 -24.01
C HIS A 109 -1.52 67.46 -24.10
N ASP A 110 -2.02 66.26 -23.79
CA ASP A 110 -3.46 65.95 -23.70
C ASP A 110 -4.02 66.07 -22.25
N ILE A 111 -3.16 66.18 -21.23
CA ILE A 111 -3.51 66.18 -19.79
C ILE A 111 -3.02 67.48 -19.11
N LEU A 112 -3.42 68.63 -19.64
CA LEU A 112 -3.66 69.85 -18.84
C LEU A 112 -5.18 69.87 -18.65
N GLU A 113 -5.76 69.15 -17.67
CA GLU A 113 -6.10 69.67 -16.34
C GLU A 113 -6.68 68.51 -15.50
N ASN A 114 -6.16 68.27 -14.28
CA ASN A 114 -6.71 67.42 -13.21
C ASN A 114 -7.24 65.97 -13.49
N PRO A 115 -6.45 64.91 -13.22
CA PRO A 115 -6.80 63.51 -13.55
C PRO A 115 -7.89 62.85 -12.68
N PHE A 116 -8.24 63.42 -11.52
CA PHE A 116 -9.33 62.91 -10.68
C PHE A 116 -10.71 63.39 -11.18
N GLU A 117 -10.76 64.63 -11.66
CA GLU A 117 -11.93 65.18 -12.36
C GLU A 117 -12.12 64.48 -13.71
N GLU A 118 -11.06 64.13 -14.43
CA GLU A 118 -11.16 63.43 -15.73
C GLU A 118 -11.76 62.02 -15.62
N LYS A 119 -11.41 61.21 -14.61
CA LYS A 119 -12.06 59.89 -14.42
C LYS A 119 -13.54 60.04 -14.09
N LYS A 120 -13.88 61.04 -13.27
CA LYS A 120 -15.26 61.37 -12.91
C LYS A 120 -16.04 61.91 -14.11
N ALA A 121 -15.39 62.74 -14.93
CA ALA A 121 -15.92 63.33 -16.16
C ALA A 121 -16.03 62.32 -17.31
N LEU A 122 -15.11 61.36 -17.44
CA LEU A 122 -15.19 60.28 -18.43
C LEU A 122 -16.29 59.28 -18.06
N VAL A 123 -16.44 58.96 -16.78
CA VAL A 123 -17.58 58.17 -16.29
C VAL A 123 -18.88 58.95 -16.48
N ALA A 124 -18.92 60.24 -16.11
CA ALA A 124 -20.09 61.09 -16.32
C ALA A 124 -20.41 61.30 -17.80
N PHE A 125 -19.40 61.38 -18.67
CA PHE A 125 -19.52 61.49 -20.12
C PHE A 125 -20.01 60.19 -20.71
N ASN A 126 -19.46 59.04 -20.32
CA ASN A 126 -19.96 57.73 -20.75
C ASN A 126 -21.39 57.49 -20.27
N VAL A 127 -21.75 57.94 -19.07
CA VAL A 127 -23.13 57.87 -18.55
C VAL A 127 -24.05 58.83 -19.31
N ARG A 128 -23.63 60.07 -19.58
CA ARG A 128 -24.40 61.05 -20.40
C ARG A 128 -24.55 60.59 -21.83
N LEU A 129 -23.51 60.02 -22.42
CA LEU A 129 -23.52 59.46 -23.76
C LEU A 129 -24.46 58.27 -23.79
N HIS A 130 -24.37 57.33 -22.84
CA HIS A 130 -25.29 56.20 -22.71
C HIS A 130 -26.76 56.62 -22.52
N ASN A 131 -27.00 57.74 -21.83
CA ASN A 131 -28.33 58.35 -21.64
C ASN A 131 -28.74 59.30 -22.77
N SER A 132 -27.90 59.53 -23.78
CA SER A 132 -28.22 60.40 -24.92
C SER A 132 -29.07 59.65 -25.94
N PRO A 133 -30.01 60.32 -26.64
CA PRO A 133 -30.86 59.68 -27.65
C PRO A 133 -30.08 59.17 -28.88
N TYR A 134 -28.79 59.51 -28.99
CA TYR A 134 -27.89 59.09 -30.09
C TYR A 134 -27.05 57.85 -29.75
N TYR A 135 -27.12 57.33 -28.53
CA TYR A 135 -26.38 56.13 -28.17
C TYR A 135 -27.07 54.87 -28.69
N ALA A 136 -26.50 54.30 -29.75
CA ALA A 136 -26.85 52.97 -30.20
C ALA A 136 -26.08 51.94 -29.34
N PRO A 137 -26.77 51.05 -28.60
CA PRO A 137 -26.10 49.96 -27.91
C PRO A 137 -25.32 49.09 -28.91
N LEU A 138 -24.20 48.50 -28.46
CA LEU A 138 -23.45 47.54 -29.27
C LEU A 138 -24.41 46.49 -29.85
N PRO A 139 -24.29 46.15 -31.15
CA PRO A 139 -25.14 45.14 -31.78
C PRO A 139 -25.15 43.84 -30.96
N ARG A 140 -26.34 43.26 -30.74
CA ARG A 140 -26.53 42.08 -29.87
C ARG A 140 -25.52 40.96 -30.20
N TYR A 141 -25.26 40.72 -31.49
CA TYR A 141 -24.31 39.70 -31.94
C TYR A 141 -22.89 39.89 -31.37
N LYS A 142 -22.37 41.12 -31.24
CA LYS A 142 -21.01 41.36 -30.69
C LYS A 142 -20.96 41.16 -29.17
N LEU A 143 -22.06 41.48 -28.48
CA LEU A 143 -22.18 41.27 -27.03
C LEU A 143 -22.27 39.77 -26.73
N GLU A 144 -23.04 39.02 -27.53
CA GLU A 144 -23.15 37.57 -27.46
C GLU A 144 -21.80 36.90 -27.68
N THR A 145 -21.08 37.22 -28.76
CA THR A 145 -19.73 36.66 -29.01
C THR A 145 -18.75 36.96 -27.88
N ARG A 146 -18.82 38.18 -27.30
CA ARG A 146 -17.94 38.55 -26.17
C ARG A 146 -18.30 37.80 -24.89
N ALA A 147 -19.59 37.62 -24.61
CA ALA A 147 -20.07 36.84 -23.46
C ALA A 147 -19.71 35.35 -23.62
N GLU A 148 -19.82 34.79 -24.82
CA GLU A 148 -19.41 33.43 -25.15
C GLU A 148 -17.92 33.21 -24.97
N ASN A 149 -17.08 34.12 -25.48
CA ASN A 149 -15.62 34.04 -25.31
C ASN A 149 -15.22 34.13 -23.83
N ILE A 150 -15.87 34.99 -23.05
CA ILE A 150 -15.62 35.10 -21.61
C ILE A 150 -16.05 33.80 -20.89
N LYS A 151 -17.22 33.26 -21.21
CA LYS A 151 -17.72 32.00 -20.65
C LYS A 151 -16.79 30.84 -20.98
N PHE A 152 -16.34 30.74 -22.22
CA PHE A 152 -15.38 29.75 -22.68
C PHE A 152 -14.06 29.81 -21.90
N HIS A 153 -13.46 31.00 -21.75
CA HIS A 153 -12.23 31.17 -20.96
C HIS A 153 -12.44 30.83 -19.47
N MET A 154 -13.61 31.16 -18.89
CA MET A 154 -13.94 30.78 -17.51
C MET A 154 -14.10 29.26 -17.35
N GLU A 155 -14.75 28.59 -18.29
CA GLU A 155 -14.92 27.14 -18.29
C GLU A 155 -13.58 26.42 -18.50
N GLN A 156 -12.75 26.89 -19.43
CA GLN A 156 -11.39 26.40 -19.62
C GLN A 156 -10.54 26.57 -18.36
N ARG A 157 -10.61 27.72 -17.68
CA ARG A 157 -9.87 27.95 -16.42
C ARG A 157 -10.36 27.03 -15.30
N LYS A 158 -11.67 26.80 -15.18
CA LYS A 158 -12.22 25.83 -14.20
C LYS A 158 -11.75 24.42 -14.51
N LEU A 159 -11.76 24.03 -15.79
CA LEU A 159 -11.28 22.72 -16.23
C LEU A 159 -9.79 22.55 -15.96
N SER A 160 -8.97 23.55 -16.28
CA SER A 160 -7.51 23.49 -16.06
C SER A 160 -7.16 23.41 -14.58
N ILE A 161 -7.87 24.14 -13.71
CA ILE A 161 -7.69 24.05 -12.25
C ILE A 161 -8.09 22.67 -11.74
N ASN A 162 -9.23 22.13 -12.18
CA ASN A 162 -9.66 20.79 -11.77
C ASN A 162 -8.68 19.71 -12.25
N LEU A 163 -8.20 19.82 -13.49
CA LEU A 163 -7.21 18.91 -14.06
C LEU A 163 -5.91 18.96 -13.27
N PHE A 164 -5.43 20.16 -12.90
CA PHE A 164 -4.23 20.32 -12.09
C PHE A 164 -4.34 19.61 -10.73
N PHE A 165 -5.44 19.84 -9.98
CA PHE A 165 -5.63 19.17 -8.69
C PHE A 165 -5.80 17.66 -8.83
N PHE A 166 -6.45 17.19 -9.90
CA PHE A 166 -6.57 15.76 -10.19
C PHE A 166 -5.19 15.14 -10.48
N LEU A 167 -4.38 15.77 -11.32
CA LEU A 167 -3.01 15.31 -11.61
C LEU A 167 -2.15 15.31 -10.33
N LEU A 168 -2.23 16.36 -9.52
CA LEU A 168 -1.54 16.43 -8.23
C LEU A 168 -1.97 15.28 -7.31
N PHE A 169 -3.28 15.02 -7.21
CA PHE A 169 -3.82 13.93 -6.40
C PHE A 169 -3.30 12.57 -6.88
N THR A 170 -3.30 12.33 -8.20
CA THR A 170 -2.78 11.08 -8.78
C THR A 170 -1.29 10.93 -8.53
N LEU A 171 -0.49 12.00 -8.63
CA LEU A 171 0.94 11.94 -8.33
C LEU A 171 1.22 11.61 -6.86
N VAL A 172 0.47 12.23 -5.94
CA VAL A 172 0.56 11.92 -4.50
C VAL A 172 0.15 10.47 -4.24
N LEU A 173 -0.92 9.98 -4.88
CA LEU A 173 -1.38 8.60 -4.74
C LEU A 173 -0.33 7.61 -5.26
N ILE A 174 0.24 7.85 -6.45
CA ILE A 174 1.30 7.01 -7.02
C ILE A 174 2.50 6.97 -6.06
N TYR A 175 2.90 8.13 -5.52
CA TYR A 175 3.99 8.19 -4.55
C TYR A 175 3.71 7.33 -3.30
N ILE A 176 2.51 7.41 -2.72
CA ILE A 176 2.12 6.61 -1.54
C ILE A 176 2.12 5.11 -1.87
N VAL A 177 1.59 4.72 -3.04
CA VAL A 177 1.59 3.32 -3.49
C VAL A 177 3.02 2.82 -3.64
N MET A 178 3.92 3.61 -4.24
CA MET A 178 5.32 3.22 -4.44
C MET A 178 6.08 2.98 -3.14
N ILE A 179 5.76 3.72 -2.07
CA ILE A 179 6.40 3.54 -0.75
C ILE A 179 5.84 2.33 -0.01
N ASN A 180 4.53 2.11 -0.10
CA ASN A 180 3.86 1.03 0.65
C ASN A 180 3.91 -0.32 -0.06
N ALA A 181 4.08 -0.33 -1.38
CA ALA A 181 4.21 -1.52 -2.20
C ALA A 181 5.58 -1.56 -2.92
N PRO A 182 6.71 -1.54 -2.19
CA PRO A 182 8.00 -1.73 -2.82
C PRO A 182 8.06 -3.13 -3.42
N TRP A 183 8.84 -3.27 -4.49
CA TRP A 183 9.18 -4.56 -5.09
C TRP A 183 9.67 -5.58 -4.04
N ALA A 184 10.28 -5.13 -2.95
CA ALA A 184 10.70 -5.93 -1.82
C ALA A 184 9.56 -6.76 -1.17
N ASN A 185 8.31 -6.28 -1.18
CA ASN A 185 7.16 -7.05 -0.64
C ASN A 185 6.97 -8.36 -1.40
N TYR A 186 7.08 -8.32 -2.72
CA TYR A 186 6.95 -9.50 -3.57
C TYR A 186 8.05 -10.51 -3.27
N TYR A 187 9.33 -10.08 -3.26
CA TYR A 187 10.45 -10.98 -2.99
C TYR A 187 10.44 -11.55 -1.57
N SER A 188 10.08 -10.74 -0.55
CA SER A 188 9.94 -11.25 0.82
C SER A 188 8.88 -12.34 0.90
N THR A 189 7.71 -12.10 0.29
CA THR A 189 6.63 -13.09 0.23
C THR A 189 7.08 -14.36 -0.50
N GLU A 190 7.82 -14.22 -1.59
CA GLU A 190 8.30 -15.35 -2.39
C GLU A 190 9.34 -16.20 -1.65
N VAL A 191 10.28 -15.56 -0.94
CA VAL A 191 11.26 -16.26 -0.10
C VAL A 191 10.55 -17.06 0.99
N VAL A 192 9.60 -16.45 1.70
CA VAL A 192 8.81 -17.14 2.73
C VAL A 192 7.96 -18.27 2.13
N ARG A 193 7.37 -18.07 0.95
CA ARG A 193 6.61 -19.10 0.25
C ARG A 193 7.49 -20.29 -0.11
N ASN A 194 8.65 -20.06 -0.71
CA ASN A 194 9.56 -21.14 -1.09
C ASN A 194 10.12 -21.87 0.13
N MET A 195 10.34 -21.15 1.22
CA MET A 195 10.79 -21.69 2.49
C MET A 195 9.75 -22.60 3.15
N VAL A 196 8.52 -22.13 3.32
CA VAL A 196 7.50 -22.81 4.16
C VAL A 196 6.56 -23.68 3.34
N VAL A 197 6.15 -23.24 2.15
CA VAL A 197 5.16 -23.93 1.32
C VAL A 197 5.83 -24.98 0.44
N HIS A 198 6.91 -24.62 -0.24
CA HIS A 198 7.63 -25.54 -1.14
C HIS A 198 8.73 -26.35 -0.45
N GLY A 199 9.08 -26.03 0.80
CA GLY A 199 10.14 -26.75 1.54
C GLY A 199 11.51 -26.68 0.85
N TYR A 200 11.81 -25.57 0.15
CA TYR A 200 12.99 -25.46 -0.72
C TYR A 200 14.32 -25.76 0.00
N TYR A 201 14.44 -25.39 1.27
CA TYR A 201 15.67 -25.58 2.04
C TYR A 201 15.84 -27.01 2.56
N THR A 202 14.75 -27.68 2.96
CA THR A 202 14.79 -29.04 3.50
C THR A 202 14.69 -30.11 2.40
N GLN A 203 14.18 -29.75 1.21
CA GLN A 203 13.92 -30.67 0.09
C GLN A 203 13.00 -31.85 0.49
N THR A 204 12.08 -31.59 1.41
CA THR A 204 11.09 -32.52 1.97
C THR A 204 9.71 -32.29 1.35
N ILE A 205 8.68 -32.94 1.89
CA ILE A 205 7.29 -32.83 1.37
C ILE A 205 6.84 -31.36 1.40
N PRO A 206 6.38 -30.81 0.26
CA PRO A 206 5.82 -29.47 0.22
C PRO A 206 4.42 -29.46 0.84
N PHE A 207 4.05 -28.35 1.48
CA PHE A 207 2.76 -28.21 2.16
C PHE A 207 1.57 -28.44 1.22
N THR A 208 1.71 -28.09 -0.07
CA THR A 208 0.66 -28.25 -1.08
C THR A 208 0.32 -29.71 -1.41
N GLU A 209 1.21 -30.64 -1.12
CA GLU A 209 1.04 -32.07 -1.42
C GLU A 209 0.53 -32.88 -0.23
N VAL A 210 0.45 -32.27 0.96
CA VAL A 210 -0.04 -32.91 2.18
C VAL A 210 -1.52 -33.28 2.03
N ASN A 211 -1.82 -34.57 2.04
CA ASN A 211 -3.19 -35.09 1.84
C ASN A 211 -3.73 -35.92 3.02
N SER A 212 -2.87 -36.32 3.96
CA SER A 212 -3.21 -37.18 5.09
C SER A 212 -2.68 -36.60 6.40
N TYR A 213 -3.22 -37.09 7.53
CA TYR A 213 -2.75 -36.71 8.86
C TYR A 213 -1.27 -37.04 9.07
N ASP A 214 -0.85 -38.25 8.67
CA ASP A 214 0.53 -38.70 8.84
C ASP A 214 1.50 -37.80 8.05
N GLN A 215 1.14 -37.44 6.81
CA GLN A 215 1.91 -36.50 6.00
C GLN A 215 1.92 -35.09 6.59
N PHE A 216 0.84 -34.68 7.26
CA PHE A 216 0.79 -33.39 7.93
C PHE A 216 1.75 -33.34 9.13
N ILE A 217 1.80 -34.40 9.94
CA ILE A 217 2.77 -34.52 11.04
C ILE A 217 4.21 -34.61 10.51
N GLU A 218 4.44 -35.37 9.43
CA GLU A 218 5.73 -35.43 8.74
C GLU A 218 6.16 -34.04 8.25
N TYR A 219 5.26 -33.28 7.62
CA TYR A 219 5.52 -31.90 7.21
C TYR A 219 5.91 -31.00 8.39
N LEU A 220 5.26 -31.13 9.55
CA LEU A 220 5.60 -30.33 10.73
C LEU A 220 7.04 -30.62 11.22
N ASN A 221 7.38 -31.89 11.34
CA ASN A 221 8.65 -32.34 11.91
C ASN A 221 9.83 -32.17 10.93
N GLU A 222 9.65 -32.50 9.66
CA GLU A 222 10.72 -32.55 8.66
C GLU A 222 10.87 -31.26 7.85
N THR A 223 9.76 -30.53 7.63
CA THR A 223 9.76 -29.29 6.82
C THR A 223 9.66 -28.06 7.70
N LEU A 224 8.58 -27.90 8.45
CA LEU A 224 8.24 -26.62 9.10
C LEU A 224 9.16 -26.29 10.28
N PHE A 225 9.33 -27.21 11.24
CA PHE A 225 10.14 -26.94 12.43
C PHE A 225 11.62 -26.69 12.12
N PRO A 226 12.31 -27.47 11.28
CA PRO A 226 13.70 -27.20 10.94
C PRO A 226 13.87 -25.83 10.26
N VAL A 227 12.92 -25.47 9.38
CA VAL A 227 12.88 -24.18 8.70
C VAL A 227 12.69 -23.01 9.67
N LEU A 228 11.75 -23.13 10.60
CA LEU A 228 11.40 -22.06 11.55
C LEU A 228 12.43 -21.84 12.65
N TYR A 229 13.04 -22.93 13.14
CA TYR A 229 13.92 -22.89 14.32
C TYR A 229 15.42 -23.00 14.01
N GLY A 230 15.81 -23.12 12.73
CA GLY A 230 17.19 -23.01 12.24
C GLY A 230 18.29 -23.51 13.18
N THR A 231 18.60 -24.82 13.20
CA THR A 231 19.60 -25.38 14.12
C THR A 231 21.04 -25.25 13.60
N PRO A 232 22.05 -25.14 14.49
CA PRO A 232 23.46 -25.16 14.10
C PRO A 232 23.88 -26.43 13.32
N GLU A 233 23.24 -27.57 13.53
CA GLU A 233 23.53 -28.83 12.82
C GLU A 233 23.13 -28.78 11.34
N SER A 234 22.14 -27.95 10.98
CA SER A 234 21.84 -27.67 9.56
C SER A 234 23.00 -26.97 8.83
N LEU A 235 23.97 -26.36 9.54
CA LEU A 235 25.21 -25.87 8.95
C LEU A 235 26.21 -26.98 8.57
N ALA A 236 26.16 -28.15 9.20
CA ALA A 236 27.14 -29.22 8.95
C ALA A 236 26.85 -29.99 7.65
N GLY A 237 25.57 -30.07 7.25
CA GLY A 237 25.12 -30.74 6.02
C GLY A 237 25.19 -29.89 4.75
N TYR A 238 25.36 -28.56 4.87
CA TYR A 238 25.47 -27.64 3.72
C TYR A 238 26.91 -27.54 3.19
N ARG A 239 27.69 -28.62 3.27
CA ARG A 239 28.86 -28.84 2.43
C ARG A 239 28.40 -29.72 1.26
N HIS A 240 28.32 -29.11 0.10
CA HIS A 240 27.61 -29.55 -1.11
C HIS A 240 28.02 -30.93 -1.70
N ASP A 241 28.95 -31.65 -1.07
CA ASP A 241 29.57 -32.88 -1.58
C ASP A 241 29.17 -34.16 -0.82
N ASP A 242 28.64 -34.07 0.41
CA ASP A 242 28.45 -35.28 1.25
C ASP A 242 27.03 -35.88 1.20
N TYR A 243 25.99 -35.14 0.78
CA TYR A 243 24.61 -35.66 0.70
C TYR A 243 24.45 -36.81 -0.31
N HIS A 244 25.26 -36.83 -1.37
CA HIS A 244 25.25 -37.91 -2.37
C HIS A 244 26.11 -39.11 -1.96
N ARG A 245 26.99 -38.98 -0.98
CA ARG A 245 27.83 -40.08 -0.48
C ARG A 245 27.07 -40.92 0.54
N ASP A 246 26.34 -40.28 1.44
CA ASP A 246 25.58 -40.96 2.50
C ASP A 246 24.40 -41.78 1.96
N LYS A 247 23.76 -41.32 0.87
CA LYS A 247 22.70 -42.09 0.18
C LYS A 247 23.21 -43.27 -0.66
N ARG A 248 24.50 -43.32 -1.02
CA ARG A 248 25.11 -44.50 -1.69
C ARG A 248 25.60 -45.53 -0.69
N GLU A 249 26.07 -45.12 0.47
CA GLU A 249 26.47 -46.05 1.54
C GLU A 249 25.25 -46.67 2.23
N THR A 250 24.16 -45.93 2.43
CA THR A 250 22.90 -46.46 2.99
C THR A 250 22.08 -47.33 2.03
N ARG A 251 22.37 -47.31 0.72
CA ARG A 251 21.73 -48.22 -0.25
C ARG A 251 22.37 -49.62 -0.29
N ASN A 252 23.59 -49.75 0.24
CA ASN A 252 24.35 -51.00 0.29
C ASN A 252 24.34 -51.68 1.67
N SER A 253 23.80 -51.02 2.70
CA SER A 253 23.44 -51.67 3.96
C SER A 253 21.98 -52.10 3.89
N THR A 254 21.71 -53.41 3.86
CA THR A 254 20.37 -54.02 3.96
C THR A 254 19.76 -53.85 5.36
N GLY A 255 19.66 -52.62 5.82
CA GLY A 255 18.88 -52.21 6.97
C GLY A 255 17.92 -51.14 6.50
N HIS A 256 16.65 -51.49 6.34
CA HIS A 256 15.58 -50.48 6.32
C HIS A 256 15.82 -49.51 7.47
N PRO A 257 15.69 -48.17 7.27
CA PRO A 257 15.64 -47.25 8.39
C PRO A 257 14.54 -47.77 9.29
N THR A 258 14.93 -48.26 10.47
CA THR A 258 14.01 -48.77 11.47
C THR A 258 13.09 -47.61 11.79
N ARG A 259 11.87 -47.70 11.25
CA ARG A 259 10.64 -47.19 11.81
C ARG A 259 10.88 -46.95 13.30
N LEU A 260 10.91 -45.69 13.73
CA LEU A 260 10.49 -45.41 15.09
C LEU A 260 9.06 -45.94 15.12
N ASN A 261 8.91 -47.18 15.61
CA ASN A 261 7.63 -47.82 15.79
C ASN A 261 6.91 -47.00 16.86
N TYR A 262 6.20 -45.95 16.45
CA TYR A 262 5.21 -45.22 17.25
C TYR A 262 3.96 -46.09 17.49
N THR A 263 4.18 -47.36 17.84
CA THR A 263 3.16 -48.28 18.36
C THR A 263 3.40 -48.60 19.83
N HIS A 264 4.40 -47.98 20.47
CA HIS A 264 4.46 -47.98 21.91
C HIS A 264 3.36 -47.06 22.43
N ALA A 265 2.32 -47.64 23.01
CA ALA A 265 1.54 -46.97 24.03
C ALA A 265 2.54 -46.27 24.95
N TRP A 266 2.48 -44.94 25.02
CA TRP A 266 3.37 -44.17 25.88
C TRP A 266 3.27 -44.76 27.28
N ASP A 267 4.40 -45.20 27.83
CA ASP A 267 4.42 -45.67 29.21
C ASP A 267 4.05 -44.51 30.14
N GLU A 268 3.52 -44.85 31.32
CA GLU A 268 3.03 -43.85 32.27
C GLU A 268 4.13 -42.85 32.66
N GLU A 269 5.39 -43.30 32.67
CA GLU A 269 6.55 -42.48 32.99
C GLU A 269 6.92 -41.50 31.87
N SER A 270 6.92 -41.92 30.60
CA SER A 270 7.13 -41.00 29.47
C SER A 270 5.98 -40.00 29.35
N MET A 271 4.74 -40.39 29.64
CA MET A 271 3.61 -39.45 29.70
C MET A 271 3.80 -38.42 30.81
N LYS A 272 4.24 -38.84 32.00
CA LYS A 272 4.57 -37.91 33.11
C LYS A 272 5.72 -36.98 32.76
N GLU A 273 6.73 -37.45 32.03
CA GLU A 273 7.84 -36.61 31.58
C GLU A 273 7.41 -35.63 30.48
N ALA A 274 6.68 -36.10 29.47
CA ALA A 274 6.13 -35.25 28.41
C ALA A 274 5.21 -34.16 28.98
N ARG A 275 4.34 -34.53 29.94
CA ARG A 275 3.51 -33.57 30.69
C ARG A 275 4.36 -32.53 31.43
N ARG A 276 5.39 -32.97 32.17
CA ARG A 276 6.31 -32.08 32.89
C ARG A 276 7.06 -31.13 31.95
N ARG A 277 7.42 -31.57 30.75
CA ARG A 277 8.09 -30.74 29.74
C ARG A 277 7.13 -29.79 29.04
N PHE A 278 5.92 -30.24 28.71
CA PHE A 278 4.85 -29.38 28.21
C PHE A 278 4.55 -28.23 29.17
N LEU A 279 4.47 -28.50 30.47
CA LEU A 279 4.27 -27.45 31.46
C LEU A 279 5.44 -26.47 31.52
N ARG A 280 6.68 -26.96 31.49
CA ARG A 280 7.92 -26.18 31.65
C ARG A 280 8.46 -25.51 30.38
N HIS A 281 7.91 -25.78 29.19
CA HIS A 281 8.50 -25.31 27.92
C HIS A 281 8.65 -23.77 27.83
N ASP A 282 7.95 -23.00 28.68
CA ASP A 282 8.05 -21.54 28.74
C ASP A 282 9.00 -21.03 29.83
N ASP A 283 9.34 -21.85 30.83
CA ASP A 283 10.07 -21.40 32.04
C ASP A 283 11.59 -21.33 31.83
N HIS A 284 12.12 -22.05 30.84
CA HIS A 284 13.55 -22.03 30.51
C HIS A 284 14.04 -20.71 29.89
N VAL A 285 13.15 -19.74 29.68
CA VAL A 285 13.48 -18.40 29.14
C VAL A 285 14.30 -17.57 30.14
N HIS A 286 14.32 -17.90 31.43
CA HIS A 286 14.92 -17.03 32.46
C HIS A 286 16.26 -17.48 33.06
N GLN A 287 16.81 -18.66 32.73
CA GLN A 287 17.96 -19.18 33.48
C GLN A 287 19.25 -19.45 32.69
N PHE A 288 19.31 -19.13 31.39
CA PHE A 288 20.57 -19.11 30.65
C PHE A 288 20.75 -17.81 29.86
N VAL A 289 21.12 -16.76 30.59
CA VAL A 289 21.90 -15.64 30.05
C VAL A 289 23.24 -16.23 29.59
N GLY A 290 23.31 -16.75 28.36
CA GLY A 290 24.54 -17.36 27.87
C GLY A 290 24.53 -18.03 26.50
N VAL A 291 23.38 -18.39 25.91
CA VAL A 291 23.32 -18.92 24.53
C VAL A 291 22.18 -18.23 23.79
N LYS A 292 22.56 -17.29 22.91
CA LYS A 292 21.73 -16.49 21.99
C LYS A 292 20.38 -17.13 21.63
N ASP A 293 19.29 -16.40 21.87
CA ASP A 293 17.97 -16.55 21.25
C ASP A 293 18.06 -16.53 19.71
N ARG A 294 18.50 -17.63 19.10
CA ARG A 294 18.57 -17.78 17.65
C ARG A 294 17.22 -18.25 17.13
N SER A 295 16.20 -17.39 17.23
CA SER A 295 14.93 -17.58 16.49
C SER A 295 15.10 -17.17 15.02
N TRP A 296 16.22 -17.53 14.41
CA TRP A 296 16.46 -17.29 12.99
C TRP A 296 15.95 -18.49 12.21
N THR A 297 15.30 -18.22 11.09
CA THR A 297 14.95 -19.28 10.15
C THR A 297 16.22 -19.82 9.48
N MET A 298 16.08 -20.95 8.78
CA MET A 298 17.20 -21.65 8.13
C MET A 298 18.01 -20.78 7.15
N ASP A 299 17.42 -19.68 6.63
CA ASP A 299 18.07 -18.72 5.73
C ASP A 299 18.96 -17.67 6.43
N PHE A 300 18.97 -17.64 7.78
CA PHE A 300 19.70 -16.68 8.62
C PHE A 300 19.39 -15.19 8.37
N ALA A 301 18.40 -14.88 7.53
CA ALA A 301 18.03 -13.53 7.16
C ALA A 301 16.67 -13.13 7.75
N ILE A 302 15.82 -14.12 7.98
CA ILE A 302 14.48 -13.93 8.54
C ILE A 302 14.46 -14.42 9.98
N LYS A 303 13.77 -13.67 10.84
CA LYS A 303 13.63 -13.96 12.26
C LYS A 303 12.18 -14.32 12.59
N LEU A 304 11.97 -15.43 13.28
CA LEU A 304 10.68 -15.77 13.87
C LEU A 304 10.38 -14.83 15.05
N ILE A 305 9.22 -14.19 15.01
CA ILE A 305 8.75 -13.29 16.06
C ILE A 305 7.71 -14.01 16.91
N GLY A 306 7.95 -14.06 18.23
CA GLY A 306 7.06 -14.72 19.18
C GLY A 306 7.22 -16.24 19.13
N LYS A 307 6.09 -16.95 19.12
CA LYS A 307 6.01 -18.41 19.03
C LYS A 307 4.94 -18.79 18.00
N PRO A 308 5.12 -19.88 17.23
CA PRO A 308 4.08 -20.34 16.33
C PRO A 308 2.87 -20.84 17.12
N ARG A 309 1.68 -20.63 16.57
CA ARG A 309 0.42 -21.04 17.17
C ARG A 309 -0.30 -21.98 16.22
N ILE A 310 -0.87 -23.05 16.75
CA ILE A 310 -1.78 -23.95 16.04
C ILE A 310 -3.18 -23.70 16.58
N ARG A 311 -4.10 -23.31 15.71
CA ARG A 311 -5.50 -23.11 16.00
C ARG A 311 -6.33 -24.17 15.30
N GLN A 312 -7.20 -24.83 16.03
CA GLN A 312 -8.03 -25.93 15.56
C GLN A 312 -9.51 -25.55 15.63
N LEU A 313 -10.23 -25.83 14.55
CA LEU A 313 -11.70 -25.76 14.52
C LEU A 313 -12.31 -27.16 14.44
N ARG A 314 -13.40 -27.33 15.19
CA ARG A 314 -14.08 -28.61 15.40
C ARG A 314 -15.57 -28.49 15.18
N VAL A 315 -16.19 -29.63 14.90
CA VAL A 315 -17.64 -29.77 14.70
C VAL A 315 -18.25 -30.61 15.82
N LYS A 316 -19.46 -30.26 16.24
CA LYS A 316 -20.20 -30.99 17.28
C LYS A 316 -20.45 -32.44 16.87
N ASN A 317 -20.55 -33.30 17.88
CA ASN A 317 -20.86 -34.71 17.70
C ASN A 317 -22.26 -34.89 17.07
N ASN A 318 -22.40 -35.88 16.18
CA ASN A 318 -23.66 -36.32 15.55
C ASN A 318 -24.42 -35.22 14.78
N THR A 319 -23.68 -34.41 14.03
CA THR A 319 -24.20 -33.31 13.20
C THR A 319 -24.55 -33.70 11.77
N CYS A 320 -24.44 -34.98 11.43
CA CYS A 320 -24.70 -35.49 10.09
C CYS A 320 -26.19 -35.53 9.77
N ALA A 321 -26.56 -34.97 8.61
CA ALA A 321 -27.87 -35.21 8.01
C ALA A 321 -27.82 -36.55 7.25
N GLY A 322 -28.74 -37.45 7.55
CA GLY A 322 -28.82 -38.76 6.91
C GLY A 322 -30.19 -39.39 7.09
N THR A 323 -30.40 -40.55 6.48
CA THR A 323 -31.66 -41.29 6.64
C THR A 323 -31.78 -41.82 8.06
N SER A 324 -33.02 -41.91 8.56
CA SER A 324 -33.35 -42.46 9.89
C SER A 324 -32.84 -43.89 10.12
N TYR A 325 -32.41 -44.60 9.07
CA TYR A 325 -31.85 -45.94 9.14
C TYR A 325 -30.33 -45.96 9.40
N ILE A 326 -29.58 -45.00 8.86
CA ILE A 326 -28.11 -44.97 8.91
C ILE A 326 -27.63 -44.24 10.16
N VAL A 327 -28.25 -43.09 10.48
CA VAL A 327 -27.80 -42.22 11.57
C VAL A 327 -27.80 -42.93 12.94
N PRO A 328 -28.83 -43.72 13.33
CA PRO A 328 -28.82 -44.40 14.64
C PRO A 328 -27.79 -45.54 14.75
N ARG A 329 -27.23 -46.00 13.63
CA ARG A 329 -26.21 -47.06 13.60
C ARG A 329 -24.78 -46.52 13.60
N LEU A 330 -24.61 -45.20 13.48
CA LEU A 330 -23.32 -44.54 13.56
C LEU A 330 -23.07 -44.13 15.01
N ASN A 331 -22.03 -44.69 15.63
CA ASN A 331 -21.64 -44.30 17.01
C ASN A 331 -21.18 -42.84 17.09
N LEU A 332 -20.53 -42.34 16.03
CA LEU A 332 -20.04 -40.97 15.94
C LEU A 332 -20.11 -40.49 14.49
N CYS A 333 -20.67 -39.29 14.26
CA CYS A 333 -20.70 -38.69 12.93
C CYS A 333 -20.42 -37.19 12.96
N PHE A 334 -19.60 -36.72 12.02
CA PHE A 334 -19.22 -35.31 11.90
C PHE A 334 -19.53 -34.80 10.50
N SER A 335 -20.33 -33.74 10.39
CA SER A 335 -20.68 -33.14 9.10
C SER A 335 -19.64 -32.11 8.64
N VAL A 336 -19.93 -31.39 7.56
CA VAL A 336 -19.09 -30.29 7.06
C VAL A 336 -19.12 -29.12 8.06
N PHE A 337 -18.05 -28.35 8.11
CA PHE A 337 -17.99 -27.17 8.97
C PHE A 337 -18.97 -26.09 8.50
N THR A 338 -19.77 -25.59 9.44
CA THR A 338 -20.57 -24.38 9.33
C THR A 338 -20.55 -23.69 10.68
N MET A 339 -20.81 -22.38 10.73
CA MET A 339 -20.87 -21.66 12.02
C MET A 339 -21.97 -22.21 12.97
N ALA A 340 -22.97 -22.92 12.45
CA ALA A 340 -24.01 -23.57 13.26
C ALA A 340 -23.54 -24.92 13.85
N THR A 341 -22.67 -25.64 13.13
CA THR A 341 -22.14 -26.95 13.53
C THR A 341 -20.83 -26.86 14.31
N GLU A 342 -20.28 -25.65 14.49
CA GLU A 342 -19.07 -25.35 15.26
C GLU A 342 -19.19 -25.83 16.72
N GLU A 343 -18.17 -26.54 17.19
CA GLU A 343 -18.05 -26.94 18.59
C GLU A 343 -17.39 -25.82 19.42
N LYS A 344 -18.04 -25.47 20.53
CA LYS A 344 -17.63 -24.38 21.44
C LYS A 344 -17.54 -24.82 22.91
N GLY A 345 -17.74 -26.11 23.20
CA GLY A 345 -17.63 -26.64 24.55
C GLY A 345 -16.20 -26.65 25.08
N ASP A 346 -16.06 -26.68 26.40
CA ASP A 346 -14.79 -26.93 27.07
C ASP A 346 -14.68 -28.42 27.40
N PHE A 347 -13.55 -29.03 27.02
CA PHE A 347 -13.35 -30.46 27.16
C PHE A 347 -12.18 -30.79 28.09
N ASN A 348 -12.16 -32.01 28.58
CA ASN A 348 -10.95 -32.61 29.15
C ASN A 348 -10.05 -33.21 28.04
N LEU A 349 -8.94 -33.81 28.45
CA LEU A 349 -8.08 -34.63 27.60
C LEU A 349 -8.90 -35.67 26.82
N TRP A 350 -8.45 -36.02 25.61
CA TRP A 350 -9.16 -36.90 24.65
C TRP A 350 -10.50 -36.40 24.13
N TRP A 351 -10.88 -35.14 24.40
CA TRP A 351 -12.22 -34.62 24.09
C TRP A 351 -13.35 -35.33 24.87
N ASP A 352 -13.03 -35.92 26.02
CA ASP A 352 -13.98 -36.69 26.83
C ASP A 352 -14.39 -35.92 28.11
N GLY A 353 -15.70 -35.85 28.37
CA GLY A 353 -16.27 -35.27 29.58
C GLY A 353 -16.04 -33.77 29.81
N ASP A 354 -16.56 -33.30 30.95
CA ASP A 354 -16.43 -31.92 31.41
C ASP A 354 -14.99 -31.61 31.84
N ALA A 355 -14.57 -30.36 31.66
CA ALA A 355 -13.21 -29.91 31.97
C ALA A 355 -12.80 -30.21 33.42
N ASP A 356 -11.74 -31.01 33.60
CA ASP A 356 -11.23 -31.34 34.93
C ASP A 356 -10.58 -30.11 35.59
N LYS A 357 -11.03 -29.80 36.81
CA LYS A 357 -10.50 -28.71 37.63
C LYS A 357 -9.09 -29.02 38.17
N SER A 358 -8.68 -30.29 38.17
CA SER A 358 -7.34 -30.73 38.59
C SER A 358 -6.22 -30.30 37.63
N LEU A 359 -6.54 -30.02 36.37
CA LEU A 359 -5.59 -29.56 35.37
C LEU A 359 -5.13 -28.12 35.63
N THR A 360 -3.85 -27.87 35.32
CA THR A 360 -3.33 -26.50 35.34
C THR A 360 -4.01 -25.65 34.27
N PRO A 361 -4.11 -24.32 34.43
CA PRO A 361 -4.68 -23.44 33.39
C PRO A 361 -3.99 -23.59 32.03
N LYS A 362 -2.67 -23.84 32.03
CA LYS A 362 -1.88 -24.04 30.82
C LYS A 362 -2.22 -25.35 30.09
N GLU A 363 -2.51 -26.41 30.82
CA GLU A 363 -2.97 -27.69 30.25
C GLU A 363 -4.41 -27.64 29.78
N ARG A 364 -5.26 -26.86 30.45
CA ARG A 364 -6.67 -26.71 30.08
C ARG A 364 -6.84 -25.91 28.79
N LYS A 365 -6.01 -24.89 28.58
CA LYS A 365 -6.17 -23.91 27.49
C LYS A 365 -6.33 -24.53 26.08
N PRO A 366 -5.56 -25.55 25.67
CA PRO A 366 -5.73 -26.18 24.35
C PRO A 366 -7.06 -26.95 24.17
N TRP A 367 -7.75 -27.27 25.26
CA TRP A 367 -9.02 -28.03 25.27
C TRP A 367 -10.24 -27.14 25.58
N SER A 368 -10.01 -25.88 25.97
CA SER A 368 -11.05 -24.87 26.15
C SER A 368 -11.24 -24.03 24.90
N TYR A 369 -12.49 -23.75 24.54
CA TYR A 369 -12.79 -22.93 23.37
C TYR A 369 -12.42 -21.47 23.64
N THR A 370 -11.59 -20.88 22.79
CA THR A 370 -11.26 -19.46 22.87
C THR A 370 -12.17 -18.67 21.95
N ASP A 371 -12.84 -17.67 22.51
CA ASP A 371 -13.75 -16.84 21.76
C ASP A 371 -13.03 -15.88 20.77
N PRO A 372 -13.71 -15.49 19.67
CA PRO A 372 -13.14 -14.60 18.65
C PRO A 372 -12.56 -13.28 19.18
N TRP A 373 -13.10 -12.72 20.27
CA TRP A 373 -12.62 -11.46 20.84
C TRP A 373 -11.38 -11.61 21.71
N GLU A 374 -11.11 -12.81 22.23
CA GLU A 374 -9.93 -13.11 23.07
C GLU A 374 -8.77 -13.68 22.26
N SER A 375 -9.06 -14.36 21.15
CA SER A 375 -8.04 -15.04 20.35
C SER A 375 -7.04 -14.08 19.70
N GLY A 376 -7.47 -12.84 19.43
CA GLY A 376 -6.70 -11.84 18.68
C GLY A 376 -6.50 -12.21 17.21
N ALA A 377 -7.19 -13.24 16.71
CA ALA A 377 -7.15 -13.67 15.32
C ALA A 377 -8.26 -12.97 14.50
N THR A 378 -8.19 -13.09 13.18
CA THR A 378 -9.26 -12.65 12.27
C THR A 378 -9.96 -13.86 11.63
N PHE A 379 -11.10 -13.61 10.98
CA PHE A 379 -11.72 -14.64 10.15
C PHE A 379 -10.80 -14.99 8.98
N LEU A 380 -10.73 -16.27 8.63
CA LEU A 380 -9.91 -16.75 7.53
C LEU A 380 -10.79 -17.41 6.49
N VAL A 381 -10.64 -16.97 5.23
CA VAL A 381 -11.33 -17.58 4.09
C VAL A 381 -10.42 -18.62 3.47
N ALA A 382 -10.82 -19.88 3.55
CA ALA A 382 -10.10 -21.01 2.98
C ALA A 382 -10.85 -21.57 1.77
N LYS A 383 -10.42 -22.73 1.25
CA LYS A 383 -10.94 -23.28 -0.02
C LYS A 383 -12.34 -23.86 0.12
N HIS A 384 -12.68 -24.46 1.26
CA HIS A 384 -13.99 -25.07 1.49
C HIS A 384 -14.91 -24.22 2.37
N SER A 385 -14.36 -23.47 3.33
CA SER A 385 -15.16 -22.73 4.29
C SER A 385 -14.47 -21.47 4.82
N THR A 386 -15.27 -20.57 5.38
CA THR A 386 -14.76 -19.42 6.13
C THR A 386 -14.75 -19.79 7.61
N TYR A 387 -13.58 -19.67 8.23
CA TYR A 387 -13.36 -20.00 9.63
C TYR A 387 -13.39 -18.72 10.49
N PRO A 388 -14.15 -18.71 11.59
CA PRO A 388 -14.12 -17.60 12.54
C PRO A 388 -12.74 -17.48 13.21
N ALA A 389 -12.54 -16.36 13.92
CA ALA A 389 -11.31 -16.11 14.68
C ALA A 389 -11.18 -16.95 15.96
N GLY A 390 -12.27 -17.57 16.44
CA GLY A 390 -12.26 -18.42 17.64
C GLY A 390 -11.64 -19.80 17.37
N GLY A 391 -11.71 -20.68 18.38
CA GLY A 391 -11.31 -22.08 18.28
C GLY A 391 -10.44 -22.56 19.44
N TYR A 392 -9.90 -23.77 19.30
CA TYR A 392 -8.99 -24.38 20.27
C TYR A 392 -7.56 -24.02 19.92
N ILE A 393 -6.83 -23.40 20.85
CA ILE A 393 -5.53 -22.80 20.58
C ILE A 393 -4.42 -23.54 21.33
N LEU A 394 -3.44 -24.02 20.57
CA LEU A 394 -2.21 -24.62 21.04
C LEU A 394 -1.03 -23.72 20.64
N ASP A 395 -0.34 -23.14 21.61
CA ASP A 395 0.89 -22.43 21.33
C ASP A 395 2.09 -23.41 21.35
N LEU A 396 2.94 -23.34 20.33
CA LEU A 396 4.20 -24.10 20.28
C LEU A 396 5.30 -23.42 21.09
N ALA A 397 6.44 -24.08 21.26
CA ALA A 397 7.58 -23.51 21.96
C ALA A 397 8.44 -22.62 21.05
N LYS A 398 9.45 -21.96 21.64
CA LYS A 398 10.45 -21.18 20.89
C LYS A 398 11.58 -22.02 20.29
N ASN A 399 11.70 -23.28 20.74
CA ASN A 399 12.74 -24.21 20.33
C ASN A 399 12.12 -25.41 19.60
N ILE A 400 12.88 -26.01 18.68
CA ILE A 400 12.46 -27.21 17.95
C ILE A 400 12.15 -28.39 18.88
N ASN A 401 13.06 -28.73 19.81
CA ASN A 401 12.91 -29.90 20.68
C ASN A 401 11.65 -29.80 21.56
N ASP A 402 11.42 -28.62 22.13
CA ASP A 402 10.25 -28.39 22.98
C ASP A 402 8.96 -28.40 22.17
N SER A 403 8.96 -27.84 20.95
CA SER A 403 7.81 -27.88 20.05
C SER A 403 7.45 -29.29 19.61
N ILE A 404 8.45 -30.14 19.35
CA ILE A 404 8.24 -31.57 19.05
C ILE A 404 7.61 -32.28 20.25
N ILE A 405 8.07 -31.99 21.48
CA ILE A 405 7.48 -32.58 22.70
C ILE A 405 6.03 -32.14 22.87
N VAL A 406 5.73 -30.85 22.65
CA VAL A 406 4.35 -30.34 22.68
C VAL A 406 3.47 -31.05 21.66
N LEU A 407 3.96 -31.21 20.42
CA LEU A 407 3.24 -31.89 19.35
C LEU A 407 2.97 -33.36 19.70
N ASN A 408 3.99 -34.09 20.15
CA ASN A 408 3.90 -35.50 20.52
C ASN A 408 2.95 -35.72 21.71
N TYR A 409 2.98 -34.82 22.69
CA TYR A 409 2.05 -34.85 23.82
C TYR A 409 0.60 -34.67 23.33
N MET A 410 0.35 -33.71 22.43
CA MET A 410 -0.99 -33.46 21.90
C MET A 410 -1.49 -34.58 20.96
N ASP A 411 -0.58 -35.20 20.22
CA ASP A 411 -0.85 -36.39 19.39
C ASP A 411 -1.24 -37.60 20.24
N ALA A 412 -0.55 -37.83 21.37
CA ALA A 412 -0.88 -38.92 22.31
C ALA A 412 -2.31 -38.84 22.86
N PHE A 413 -2.86 -37.61 23.00
CA PHE A 413 -4.24 -37.37 23.41
C PHE A 413 -5.23 -37.17 22.24
N GLN A 414 -4.80 -37.40 21.00
CA GLN A 414 -5.62 -37.24 19.79
C GLN A 414 -6.29 -35.86 19.71
N TRP A 415 -5.51 -34.80 19.98
CA TRP A 415 -6.01 -33.43 19.90
C TRP A 415 -6.58 -33.12 18.50
N ILE A 416 -5.94 -33.65 17.45
CA ILE A 416 -6.49 -33.73 16.09
C ILE A 416 -7.16 -35.10 15.91
N ASN A 417 -8.45 -35.11 15.58
CA ASN A 417 -9.20 -36.36 15.42
C ASN A 417 -10.26 -36.28 14.30
N ALA A 418 -11.21 -37.22 14.29
CA ALA A 418 -12.29 -37.28 13.29
C ALA A 418 -13.17 -36.02 13.25
N GLY A 419 -13.36 -35.35 14.39
CA GLY A 419 -14.18 -34.13 14.53
C GLY A 419 -13.49 -32.83 14.11
N THR A 420 -12.17 -32.87 13.90
CA THR A 420 -11.40 -31.74 13.39
C THR A 420 -11.77 -31.42 11.94
N ARG A 421 -11.93 -30.13 11.62
CA ARG A 421 -12.24 -29.67 10.26
C ARG A 421 -11.22 -28.70 9.69
N ALA A 422 -10.54 -27.93 10.54
CA ALA A 422 -9.45 -27.08 10.09
C ALA A 422 -8.37 -26.99 11.15
N ILE A 423 -7.13 -27.02 10.67
CA ILE A 423 -5.93 -26.78 11.46
C ILE A 423 -5.23 -25.59 10.81
N ILE A 424 -5.01 -24.55 11.58
CA ILE A 424 -4.48 -23.27 11.11
C ILE A 424 -3.22 -22.99 11.90
N ILE A 425 -2.08 -22.97 11.21
CA ILE A 425 -0.79 -22.65 11.81
C ILE A 425 -0.49 -21.18 11.52
N GLU A 426 -0.33 -20.39 12.58
CA GLU A 426 -0.20 -18.94 12.55
C GLU A 426 1.13 -18.55 13.17
N PHE A 427 1.96 -17.83 12.41
CA PHE A 427 3.21 -17.27 12.91
C PHE A 427 3.64 -16.05 12.10
N THR A 428 4.49 -15.23 12.70
CA THR A 428 5.00 -14.01 12.08
C THR A 428 6.51 -14.08 11.93
N LEU A 429 6.97 -13.82 10.71
CA LEU A 429 8.37 -13.75 10.34
C LEU A 429 8.78 -12.31 10.06
N TYR A 430 9.96 -11.90 10.50
CA TYR A 430 10.49 -10.55 10.28
C TYR A 430 11.80 -10.60 9.51
N CYS A 431 11.80 -10.02 8.32
CA CYS A 431 13.01 -9.86 7.51
C CYS A 431 13.71 -8.55 7.91
N VAL A 432 14.84 -8.69 8.62
CA VAL A 432 15.57 -7.54 9.19
C VAL A 432 16.16 -6.64 8.10
N ASN A 433 16.59 -7.23 6.97
CA ASN A 433 17.28 -6.53 5.90
C ASN A 433 16.41 -5.49 5.19
N VAL A 434 15.11 -5.78 5.05
CA VAL A 434 14.14 -4.91 4.35
C VAL A 434 13.09 -4.31 5.28
N ASN A 435 13.14 -4.63 6.58
CA ASN A 435 12.16 -4.21 7.59
C ASN A 435 10.71 -4.54 7.18
N LEU A 436 10.48 -5.81 6.82
CA LEU A 436 9.17 -6.34 6.44
C LEU A 436 8.77 -7.50 7.35
N PHE A 437 7.52 -7.49 7.79
CA PHE A 437 6.89 -8.58 8.51
C PHE A 437 6.06 -9.41 7.53
N ASN A 438 6.19 -10.72 7.59
CA ASN A 438 5.39 -11.68 6.84
C ASN A 438 4.53 -12.43 7.86
N ILE A 439 3.22 -12.22 7.80
CA ILE A 439 2.23 -12.96 8.58
C ILE A 439 1.85 -14.19 7.77
N VAL A 440 2.09 -15.37 8.33
CA VAL A 440 1.90 -16.65 7.63
C VAL A 440 0.76 -17.42 8.28
N HIS A 441 -0.21 -17.79 7.46
CA HIS A 441 -1.29 -18.71 7.80
C HIS A 441 -1.18 -19.94 6.90
N LEU A 442 -0.87 -21.10 7.48
CA LEU A 442 -0.96 -22.39 6.81
C LEU A 442 -2.26 -23.07 7.26
N ILE A 443 -3.11 -23.41 6.32
CA ILE A 443 -4.46 -23.90 6.58
C ILE A 443 -4.58 -25.31 6.01
N ALA A 444 -4.71 -26.29 6.90
CA ALA A 444 -5.00 -27.68 6.56
C ALA A 444 -6.48 -27.96 6.83
N GLU A 445 -7.30 -27.97 5.77
CA GLU A 445 -8.73 -28.28 5.86
C GLU A 445 -8.93 -29.79 5.81
N LYS A 446 -9.47 -30.37 6.88
CA LYS A 446 -9.80 -31.80 6.94
C LYS A 446 -11.23 -32.02 6.48
N THR A 447 -11.41 -32.69 5.35
CA THR A 447 -12.73 -33.00 4.80
C THR A 447 -13.49 -33.97 5.69
N ALA A 448 -14.81 -34.08 5.49
CA ALA A 448 -15.62 -35.06 6.20
C ALA A 448 -15.20 -36.52 5.92
N SER A 449 -14.56 -36.78 4.78
CA SER A 449 -13.97 -38.08 4.44
C SER A 449 -12.61 -38.34 5.10
N GLY A 450 -12.00 -37.33 5.72
CA GLY A 450 -10.74 -37.46 6.46
C GLY A 450 -9.48 -37.04 5.70
N PHE A 451 -9.59 -36.68 4.42
CA PHE A 451 -8.48 -36.12 3.64
C PHE A 451 -8.16 -34.70 4.09
N ILE A 452 -6.90 -34.30 3.98
CA ILE A 452 -6.44 -32.94 4.23
C ILE A 452 -6.28 -32.21 2.90
N VAL A 453 -6.81 -31.00 2.83
CA VAL A 453 -6.65 -30.08 1.70
C VAL A 453 -5.87 -28.86 2.19
N PRO A 454 -4.62 -28.68 1.74
CA PRO A 454 -3.78 -27.59 2.18
C PRO A 454 -4.08 -26.30 1.40
N SER A 455 -4.02 -25.18 2.10
CA SER A 455 -4.09 -23.82 1.54
C SER A 455 -3.27 -22.87 2.40
N TYR A 456 -2.80 -21.76 1.83
CA TYR A 456 -1.92 -20.84 2.56
C TYR A 456 -2.24 -19.39 2.25
N GLN A 457 -1.96 -18.50 3.21
CA GLN A 457 -2.02 -17.05 3.05
C GLN A 457 -0.76 -16.45 3.66
N ILE A 458 -0.07 -15.62 2.88
CA ILE A 458 1.15 -14.93 3.32
C ILE A 458 0.95 -13.45 3.04
N GLU A 459 0.89 -12.66 4.10
CA GLU A 459 0.66 -11.22 4.04
C GLU A 459 1.90 -10.47 4.50
N THR A 460 2.41 -9.58 3.65
CA THR A 460 3.65 -8.84 3.92
C THR A 460 3.33 -7.39 4.24
N HIS A 461 3.73 -6.94 5.43
CA HIS A 461 3.46 -5.61 5.95
C HIS A 461 4.69 -4.98 6.59
N ARG A 462 4.78 -3.65 6.53
CA ARG A 462 5.76 -2.87 7.27
C ARG A 462 5.08 -2.24 8.49
N PHE A 463 5.42 -2.69 9.69
CA PHE A 463 4.87 -2.15 10.94
C PHE A 463 5.81 -1.16 11.62
N VAL A 464 7.13 -1.34 11.48
CA VAL A 464 8.13 -0.50 12.13
C VAL A 464 8.52 0.65 11.20
N PHE A 465 8.20 1.86 11.63
CA PHE A 465 8.65 3.10 11.03
C PHE A 465 9.89 3.57 11.82
N LEU A 466 11.07 3.47 11.20
CA LEU A 466 12.33 3.87 11.82
C LEU A 466 12.56 5.35 11.50
N ALA A 467 12.52 6.20 12.52
CA ALA A 467 12.64 7.66 12.43
C ALA A 467 13.79 8.12 11.52
N GLY A 468 13.46 8.36 10.25
CA GLY A 468 14.37 8.84 9.22
C GLY A 468 13.72 9.96 8.42
N GLU A 469 14.56 10.79 7.80
CA GLU A 469 14.11 11.98 7.04
C GLU A 469 13.18 11.64 5.86
N LEU A 470 13.27 10.43 5.31
CA LEU A 470 12.37 9.96 4.24
C LEU A 470 10.98 9.60 4.78
N GLU A 471 10.90 9.11 6.01
CA GLU A 471 9.63 8.74 6.64
C GLU A 471 8.83 9.99 7.03
N THR A 472 9.50 11.05 7.50
CA THR A 472 8.82 12.33 7.80
C THR A 472 8.19 12.92 6.53
N PHE A 473 8.88 12.86 5.38
CA PHE A 473 8.31 13.27 4.09
C PHE A 473 7.13 12.37 3.66
N SER A 474 7.22 11.05 3.88
CA SER A 474 6.10 10.12 3.63
C SER A 474 4.86 10.44 4.48
N ILE A 475 5.05 10.80 5.75
CA ILE A 475 3.97 11.22 6.65
C ILE A 475 3.32 12.51 6.14
N LEU A 476 4.12 13.51 5.74
CA LEU A 476 3.60 14.75 5.16
C LEU A 476 2.79 14.52 3.88
N MET A 477 3.27 13.66 2.99
CA MET A 477 2.57 13.30 1.75
C MET A 477 1.26 12.57 2.05
N THR A 478 1.26 11.64 3.03
CA THR A 478 0.06 10.96 3.51
C THR A 478 -0.96 11.94 4.10
N PHE A 479 -0.51 12.90 4.92
CA PHE A 479 -1.37 13.95 5.44
C PHE A 479 -1.97 14.81 4.32
N SER A 480 -1.16 15.19 3.33
CA SER A 480 -1.62 15.95 2.16
C SER A 480 -2.70 15.21 1.37
N PHE A 481 -2.56 13.88 1.22
CA PHE A 481 -3.53 13.03 0.55
C PHE A 481 -4.89 13.04 1.27
N TYR A 482 -4.89 12.84 2.60
CA TYR A 482 -6.12 12.90 3.38
C TYR A 482 -6.77 14.28 3.35
N MET A 483 -5.98 15.35 3.42
CA MET A 483 -6.49 16.72 3.29
C MET A 483 -7.15 16.96 1.92
N MET A 484 -6.52 16.52 0.83
CA MET A 484 -7.10 16.59 -0.50
C MET A 484 -8.40 15.78 -0.59
N LEU A 485 -8.42 14.56 -0.04
CA LEU A 485 -9.60 13.69 0.00
C LEU A 485 -10.76 14.35 0.77
N ILE A 486 -10.49 14.95 1.92
CA ILE A 486 -11.49 15.72 2.68
C ILE A 486 -11.98 16.92 1.88
N CYS A 487 -11.10 17.69 1.23
CA CYS A 487 -11.51 18.81 0.38
C CYS A 487 -12.41 18.35 -0.79
N TYR A 488 -12.10 17.22 -1.41
CA TYR A 488 -12.94 16.62 -2.46
C TYR A 488 -14.29 16.17 -1.89
N LEU A 489 -14.32 15.50 -0.75
CA LEU A 489 -15.56 15.10 -0.08
C LEU A 489 -16.44 16.31 0.27
N LEU A 490 -15.87 17.36 0.87
CA LEU A 490 -16.59 18.58 1.20
C LEU A 490 -17.14 19.28 -0.05
N ARG A 491 -16.36 19.31 -1.14
CA ARG A 491 -16.79 19.85 -2.43
C ARG A 491 -17.96 19.06 -3.01
N GLU A 492 -17.92 17.73 -2.95
CA GLU A 492 -18.99 16.86 -3.42
C GLU A 492 -20.24 16.97 -2.54
N CYS A 493 -20.10 17.00 -1.22
CA CYS A 493 -21.20 17.25 -0.29
C CYS A 493 -21.89 18.59 -0.58
N ASN A 494 -21.11 19.66 -0.82
CA ASN A 494 -21.67 20.95 -1.20
C ASN A 494 -22.36 20.92 -2.57
N ARG A 495 -21.86 20.11 -3.51
CA ARG A 495 -22.50 19.89 -4.81
C ARG A 495 -23.85 19.21 -4.64
N ILE A 496 -23.91 18.13 -3.85
CA ILE A 496 -25.13 17.39 -3.52
C ILE A 496 -26.18 18.31 -2.87
N LYS A 497 -25.78 19.14 -1.89
CA LYS A 497 -26.66 20.12 -1.25
C LYS A 497 -27.29 21.11 -2.24
N ARG A 498 -26.54 21.55 -3.26
CA ARG A 498 -27.03 22.53 -4.25
C ARG A 498 -27.94 21.93 -5.32
N THR A 499 -27.69 20.68 -5.75
CA THR A 499 -28.45 20.05 -6.84
C THR A 499 -29.62 19.18 -6.39
N SER A 500 -29.80 18.96 -5.08
CA SER A 500 -30.63 17.89 -4.51
C SER A 500 -30.06 16.49 -4.81
N PHE A 501 -30.21 15.57 -3.86
CA PHE A 501 -29.60 14.23 -3.91
C PHE A 501 -30.14 13.38 -5.06
N LEU A 502 -31.46 13.39 -5.30
CA LEU A 502 -32.06 12.65 -6.42
C LEU A 502 -31.57 13.14 -7.78
N SER A 503 -31.54 14.46 -8.00
CA SER A 503 -31.08 15.03 -9.27
C SER A 503 -29.60 14.77 -9.53
N TYR A 504 -28.79 14.66 -8.48
CA TYR A 504 -27.37 14.31 -8.57
C TYR A 504 -27.17 12.86 -9.02
N ILE A 505 -27.91 11.91 -8.43
CA ILE A 505 -27.84 10.48 -8.81
C ILE A 505 -28.42 10.24 -10.20
N CYS A 506 -29.56 10.87 -10.54
CA CYS A 506 -30.15 10.73 -11.88
C CYS A 506 -29.18 11.18 -12.99
N ARG A 507 -28.32 12.18 -12.75
CA ARG A 507 -27.29 12.58 -13.72
C ARG A 507 -26.20 11.54 -13.95
N PHE A 508 -25.92 10.69 -12.96
CA PHE A 508 -25.00 9.56 -13.14
C PHE A 508 -25.65 8.43 -13.96
N GLY A 509 -26.96 8.22 -13.82
CA GLY A 509 -27.72 7.24 -14.58
C GLY A 509 -28.01 7.62 -16.04
N HIS A 510 -28.16 8.91 -16.35
CA HIS A 510 -28.59 9.38 -17.68
C HIS A 510 -27.47 9.68 -18.69
N ARG A 511 -26.21 9.35 -18.38
CA ARG A 511 -25.09 9.40 -19.35
C ARG A 511 -24.83 8.08 -20.08
N ARG A 512 -25.73 7.10 -19.93
CA ARG A 512 -25.84 5.92 -20.81
C ARG A 512 -27.15 6.03 -21.59
N ASN A 513 -27.11 6.77 -22.69
CA ASN A 513 -27.82 6.51 -23.95
C ASN A 513 -27.37 7.54 -24.97
#